data_AF-A0A2A5HP12-F1
#
_entry.id   AF-A0A2A5HP12-F1
#
_cell.length_a   1.000
_cell.length_b   1.000
_cell.length_c   1.000
_cell.angle_alpha   90.00
_cell.angle_beta   90.00
_cell.angle_gamma   90.00
#
_symmetry.space_group_name_H-M   'P 1'
#
loop_
_entity.id
_entity.type
_entity.pdbx_description
1 polymer ?
#
loop_
_entity_poly.entity_id
_entity_poly.type
_entity_poly.pdbx_seq_one_letter_code
_entity_poly.pdbx_strand_id
1 'polypeptide(L)'
;MVFLKRIITIIIIFSLLIAIVSLFLPSKYEVAKNVFISADVYATRNYLEEQNQSNLLFNFPDFETDVEYDVTNVDDGVDVTVYLELNYGFNPITKFYGLFAYDELEELTNNELEKIKVEIEELPKIHKVNVQIKIIDKPIWFLSIRDTVTQNGMNNIHGKSYEKINNYIDSINIEKIMSPITIYHSWSDTVIDVEIGIPISKEIVIFEDEIKLSNIDAGTYVSATHYGSYDRLPETYFGINEWMRKNKVIVIGAPWEMYITDPAKELNSKKWETTINFPIEKIKE
;
A
#
# COMPACT_ATOMS: atom_id res chain seq x y z
N MET A 1 -33.54 -13.96 60.34
CA MET A 1 -33.84 -14.86 59.21
C MET A 1 -34.96 -14.34 58.29
N VAL A 2 -36.08 -13.81 58.82
CA VAL A 2 -37.21 -13.28 58.00
C VAL A 2 -36.84 -12.06 57.17
N PHE A 3 -36.04 -11.13 57.72
CA PHE A 3 -35.56 -9.94 57.01
C PHE A 3 -34.68 -10.27 55.80
N LEU A 4 -33.72 -11.19 55.98
CA LEU A 4 -32.85 -11.66 54.90
C LEU A 4 -33.65 -12.35 53.77
N LYS A 5 -34.67 -13.15 54.11
CA LYS A 5 -35.57 -13.76 53.11
C LYS A 5 -36.35 -12.72 52.31
N ARG A 6 -36.81 -11.63 52.95
CA ARG A 6 -37.50 -10.53 52.26
C ARG A 6 -36.57 -9.81 51.29
N ILE A 7 -35.34 -9.50 51.70
CA ILE A 7 -34.34 -8.87 50.82
C ILE A 7 -34.05 -9.76 49.62
N ILE A 8 -33.80 -11.05 49.83
CA ILE A 8 -33.53 -11.99 48.73
C ILE A 8 -34.72 -12.08 47.77
N THR A 9 -35.95 -12.10 48.30
CA THR A 9 -37.16 -12.15 47.46
C THR A 9 -37.30 -10.89 46.59
N ILE A 10 -37.03 -9.71 47.17
CA ILE A 10 -37.05 -8.43 46.43
C ILE A 10 -35.99 -8.44 45.32
N ILE A 11 -34.77 -8.88 45.62
CA ILE A 11 -33.70 -8.98 44.62
C ILE A 11 -34.10 -9.92 43.48
N ILE A 12 -34.68 -11.09 43.79
CA ILE A 12 -35.12 -12.04 42.75
C ILE A 12 -36.22 -11.42 41.87
N ILE A 13 -37.22 -10.77 42.46
CA ILE A 13 -38.29 -10.10 41.70
C ILE A 13 -37.71 -9.00 40.82
N PHE A 14 -36.77 -8.21 41.34
CA PHE A 14 -36.12 -7.13 40.60
C PHE A 14 -35.27 -7.67 39.44
N SER A 15 -34.47 -8.72 39.67
CA SER A 15 -33.70 -9.39 38.61
C SER A 15 -34.60 -10.01 37.54
N LEU A 16 -35.73 -10.60 37.92
CA LEU A 16 -36.71 -11.13 36.98
C LEU A 16 -37.34 -10.02 36.14
N LEU A 17 -37.65 -8.88 36.77
CA LEU A 17 -38.19 -7.71 36.09
C LEU A 17 -37.19 -7.14 35.09
N ILE A 18 -35.90 -7.02 35.45
CA ILE A 18 -34.81 -6.60 34.55
C ILE A 18 -34.73 -7.54 33.34
N ALA A 19 -34.77 -8.85 33.56
CA ALA A 19 -34.72 -9.84 32.49
C ALA A 19 -35.95 -9.77 31.56
N ILE A 20 -37.14 -9.50 32.10
CA ILE A 20 -38.35 -9.32 31.29
C ILE A 20 -38.27 -8.03 30.46
N VAL A 21 -37.84 -6.92 31.07
CA VAL A 21 -37.70 -5.63 30.37
C VAL A 21 -36.66 -5.71 29.27
N SER A 22 -35.53 -6.40 29.49
CA SER A 22 -34.47 -6.54 28.48
C SER A 22 -34.87 -7.35 27.24
N LEU A 23 -35.95 -8.15 27.30
CA LEU A 23 -36.51 -8.82 26.13
C LEU A 23 -37.14 -7.82 25.13
N PHE A 24 -37.56 -6.66 25.61
CA PHE A 24 -38.16 -5.60 24.79
C PHE A 24 -37.14 -4.52 24.39
N LEU A 25 -35.91 -4.59 24.92
CA LEU A 25 -34.82 -3.70 24.51
C LEU A 25 -34.18 -4.17 23.19
N PRO A 26 -33.77 -3.23 22.33
CA PRO A 26 -33.07 -3.55 21.09
C PRO A 26 -31.85 -4.43 21.39
N SER A 27 -31.61 -5.40 20.51
CA SER A 27 -30.45 -6.30 20.60
C SER A 27 -29.20 -5.73 19.94
N LYS A 28 -29.34 -4.62 19.23
CA LYS A 28 -28.25 -3.98 18.52
C LYS A 28 -28.41 -2.46 18.45
N TYR A 29 -27.30 -1.80 18.20
CA TYR A 29 -27.21 -0.39 17.87
C TYR A 29 -26.57 -0.24 16.51
N GLU A 30 -27.19 0.58 15.66
CA GLU A 30 -26.74 0.83 14.30
C GLU A 30 -26.53 2.32 14.14
N VAL A 31 -25.37 2.71 13.60
CA VAL A 31 -25.10 4.09 13.26
C VAL A 31 -24.45 4.17 11.88
N ALA A 32 -24.94 5.12 11.08
CA ALA A 32 -24.34 5.50 9.82
C ALA A 32 -23.77 6.92 9.95
N LYS A 33 -22.47 7.08 9.77
CA LYS A 33 -21.79 8.38 9.80
C LYS A 33 -21.04 8.60 8.51
N ASN A 34 -21.10 9.82 8.00
CA ASN A 34 -20.40 10.21 6.80
C ASN A 34 -19.29 11.22 7.15
N VAL A 35 -18.14 11.09 6.50
CA VAL A 35 -17.03 12.02 6.57
C VAL A 35 -16.44 12.24 5.19
N PHE A 36 -16.20 13.51 4.85
CA PHE A 36 -15.41 13.87 3.69
C PHE A 36 -13.92 13.76 4.04
N ILE A 37 -13.11 13.14 3.18
CA ILE A 37 -11.67 12.98 3.35
C ILE A 37 -10.96 13.49 2.09
N SER A 38 -10.05 14.45 2.27
CA SER A 38 -9.23 15.05 1.20
C SER A 38 -8.10 14.10 0.77
N ALA A 39 -8.45 12.94 0.22
CA ALA A 39 -7.51 11.92 -0.22
C ALA A 39 -7.96 11.23 -1.52
N ASP A 40 -7.09 10.39 -2.08
CA ASP A 40 -7.42 9.55 -3.22
C ASP A 40 -8.29 8.35 -2.80
N VAL A 41 -9.33 8.06 -3.59
CA VAL A 41 -10.29 6.98 -3.31
C VAL A 41 -9.68 5.61 -3.09
N TYR A 42 -8.56 5.30 -3.74
CA TYR A 42 -7.90 4.02 -3.57
C TYR A 42 -7.02 3.99 -2.33
N ALA A 43 -6.30 5.08 -2.04
CA ALA A 43 -5.55 5.20 -0.78
C ALA A 43 -6.48 5.04 0.42
N THR A 44 -7.65 5.69 0.38
CA THR A 44 -8.69 5.56 1.39
C THR A 44 -9.20 4.12 1.52
N ARG A 45 -9.56 3.47 0.40
CA ARG A 45 -10.06 2.08 0.43
C ARG A 45 -9.04 1.10 0.99
N ASN A 46 -7.79 1.16 0.51
CA ASN A 46 -6.74 0.27 0.97
C ASN A 46 -6.45 0.44 2.47
N TYR A 47 -6.42 1.69 2.94
CA TYR A 47 -6.26 1.98 4.36
C TYR A 47 -7.36 1.32 5.19
N LEU A 48 -8.62 1.57 4.83
CA LEU A 48 -9.78 1.02 5.55
C LEU A 48 -9.81 -0.52 5.51
N GLU A 49 -9.44 -1.13 4.39
CA GLU A 49 -9.33 -2.60 4.26
C GLU A 49 -8.25 -3.20 5.19
N GLU A 50 -7.07 -2.58 5.25
CA GLU A 50 -5.97 -3.01 6.13
C GLU A 50 -6.35 -2.88 7.61
N GLN A 51 -6.99 -1.77 7.97
CA GLN A 51 -7.44 -1.54 9.34
C GLN A 51 -8.57 -2.49 9.77
N ASN A 52 -9.49 -2.84 8.86
CA ASN A 52 -10.51 -3.86 9.13
C ASN A 52 -9.91 -5.25 9.35
N GLN A 53 -8.92 -5.66 8.56
CA GLN A 53 -8.28 -6.98 8.73
C GLN A 53 -7.56 -7.12 10.07
N SER A 54 -7.09 -6.00 10.62
CA SER A 54 -6.35 -5.96 11.88
C SER A 54 -7.25 -5.78 13.12
N ASN A 55 -8.58 -5.61 12.94
CA ASN A 55 -9.55 -5.31 14.01
C ASN A 55 -9.12 -4.13 14.91
N LEU A 56 -8.45 -3.13 14.32
CA LEU A 56 -7.90 -2.00 15.06
C LEU A 56 -8.87 -0.83 15.22
N LEU A 57 -9.85 -0.70 14.31
CA LEU A 57 -10.84 0.37 14.33
C LEU A 57 -12.15 -0.09 14.97
N PHE A 58 -12.82 0.84 15.67
CA PHE A 58 -14.12 0.61 16.32
C PHE A 58 -14.16 -0.64 17.22
N ASN A 59 -13.03 -1.01 17.83
CA ASN A 59 -12.96 -2.17 18.71
C ASN A 59 -13.45 -1.82 20.13
N PHE A 60 -14.75 -2.01 20.36
CA PHE A 60 -15.35 -1.83 21.68
C PHE A 60 -15.29 -3.14 22.48
N PRO A 61 -14.52 -3.24 23.58
CA PRO A 61 -14.25 -4.52 24.27
C PRO A 61 -15.49 -5.25 24.80
N ASP A 62 -16.54 -4.49 25.10
CA ASP A 62 -17.78 -5.00 25.70
C ASP A 62 -18.82 -5.45 24.67
N PHE A 63 -18.58 -5.24 23.37
CA PHE A 63 -19.54 -5.46 22.30
C PHE A 63 -18.95 -6.21 21.11
N GLU A 64 -19.73 -7.11 20.52
CA GLU A 64 -19.43 -7.64 19.20
C GLU A 64 -19.74 -6.53 18.17
N THR A 65 -18.75 -6.20 17.35
CA THR A 65 -18.76 -5.02 16.49
C THR A 65 -18.58 -5.42 15.03
N ASP A 66 -19.52 -5.04 14.18
CA ASP A 66 -19.46 -5.18 12.73
C ASP A 66 -19.34 -3.79 12.10
N VAL A 67 -18.38 -3.63 11.17
CA VAL A 67 -18.13 -2.36 10.49
C VAL A 67 -18.05 -2.56 8.99
N GLU A 68 -18.84 -1.79 8.26
CA GLU A 68 -18.78 -1.69 6.81
C GLU A 68 -18.50 -0.25 6.37
N TYR A 69 -17.78 -0.11 5.26
CA TYR A 69 -17.45 1.19 4.67
C TYR A 69 -18.00 1.27 3.25
N ASP A 70 -18.68 2.37 2.95
CA ASP A 70 -18.93 2.79 1.57
C ASP A 70 -18.05 4.00 1.24
N VAL A 71 -17.29 3.90 0.16
CA VAL A 71 -16.31 4.92 -0.24
C VAL A 71 -16.64 5.40 -1.64
N THR A 72 -17.11 6.64 -1.73
CA THR A 72 -17.51 7.28 -2.98
C THR A 72 -16.53 8.38 -3.36
N ASN A 73 -16.09 8.37 -4.62
CA ASN A 73 -15.20 9.40 -5.16
C ASN A 73 -15.98 10.67 -5.50
N VAL A 74 -15.49 11.83 -5.08
CA VAL A 74 -16.07 13.16 -5.34
C VAL A 74 -14.99 14.11 -5.87
N ASP A 75 -15.36 15.32 -6.31
CA ASP A 75 -14.46 16.19 -7.10
C ASP A 75 -13.13 16.53 -6.38
N ASP A 76 -13.14 16.70 -5.06
CA ASP A 76 -11.98 17.15 -4.25
C ASP A 76 -11.52 16.11 -3.21
N GLY A 77 -11.97 14.85 -3.31
CA GLY A 77 -11.60 13.81 -2.34
C GLY A 77 -12.58 12.65 -2.37
N VAL A 78 -12.89 12.12 -1.19
CA VAL A 78 -13.85 11.03 -1.04
C VAL A 78 -14.84 11.27 0.09
N ASP A 79 -16.07 10.84 -0.13
CA ASP A 79 -17.04 10.67 0.93
C ASP A 79 -16.98 9.22 1.42
N VAL A 80 -16.66 9.05 2.70
CA VAL A 80 -16.67 7.76 3.38
C VAL A 80 -17.89 7.70 4.29
N THR A 81 -18.74 6.70 4.08
CA THR A 81 -19.84 6.38 4.98
C THR A 81 -19.48 5.12 5.76
N VAL A 82 -19.40 5.25 7.08
CA VAL A 82 -19.19 4.14 8.01
C VAL A 82 -20.55 3.66 8.49
N TYR A 83 -20.80 2.35 8.34
CA TYR A 83 -21.92 1.64 8.92
C TYR A 83 -21.39 0.79 10.07
N LEU A 84 -21.73 1.17 11.30
CA LEU A 84 -21.32 0.49 12.51
C LEU A 84 -22.52 -0.21 13.14
N GLU A 85 -22.42 -1.51 13.38
CA GLU A 85 -23.38 -2.31 14.12
C GLU A 85 -22.72 -2.85 15.40
N LEU A 86 -23.28 -2.50 16.57
CA LEU A 86 -22.88 -3.04 17.87
C LEU A 86 -23.94 -4.01 18.36
N ASN A 87 -23.56 -5.27 18.55
CA ASN A 87 -24.46 -6.31 19.02
C ASN A 87 -24.36 -6.46 20.55
N TYR A 88 -25.49 -6.24 21.22
CA TYR A 88 -25.61 -6.34 22.67
C TYR A 88 -25.91 -7.77 23.16
N GLY A 89 -26.19 -8.69 22.23
CA GLY A 89 -26.56 -10.06 22.53
C GLY A 89 -27.82 -10.18 23.40
N PHE A 90 -27.92 -11.27 24.14
CA PHE A 90 -29.07 -11.56 25.02
C PHE A 90 -28.86 -11.14 26.49
N ASN A 91 -27.69 -10.59 26.84
CA ASN A 91 -27.37 -10.23 28.21
C ASN A 91 -28.17 -8.98 28.64
N PRO A 92 -29.03 -9.06 29.68
CA PRO A 92 -29.82 -7.91 30.13
C PRO A 92 -28.95 -6.70 30.52
N ILE A 93 -27.84 -6.93 31.21
CA ILE A 93 -26.95 -5.86 31.69
C ILE A 93 -26.33 -5.12 30.51
N THR A 94 -25.81 -5.85 29.51
CA THR A 94 -25.21 -5.28 28.29
C THR A 94 -26.23 -4.45 27.50
N LYS A 95 -27.46 -4.95 27.34
CA LYS A 95 -28.54 -4.19 26.68
C LYS A 95 -28.91 -2.90 27.41
N PHE A 96 -28.98 -2.94 28.74
CA PHE A 96 -29.24 -1.75 29.54
C PHE A 96 -28.09 -0.74 29.45
N TYR A 97 -26.84 -1.22 29.54
CA TYR A 97 -25.67 -0.36 29.39
C TYR A 97 -25.63 0.30 28.01
N GLY A 98 -25.78 -0.47 26.93
CA GLY A 98 -25.81 0.05 25.55
C GLY A 98 -26.89 1.12 25.32
N LEU A 99 -28.08 0.95 25.91
CA LEU A 99 -29.16 1.93 25.79
C LEU A 99 -28.81 3.30 26.40
N PHE A 100 -28.06 3.31 27.50
CA PHE A 100 -27.70 4.55 28.20
C PHE A 100 -26.33 5.10 27.80
N ALA A 101 -25.52 4.29 27.12
CA ALA A 101 -24.22 4.69 26.58
C ALA A 101 -24.34 5.35 25.20
N TYR A 102 -25.54 5.71 24.72
CA TYR A 102 -25.73 6.28 23.37
C TYR A 102 -24.81 7.48 23.11
N ASP A 103 -24.81 8.47 24.01
CA ASP A 103 -24.00 9.69 23.84
C ASP A 103 -22.50 9.38 23.86
N GLU A 104 -22.08 8.44 24.71
CA GLU A 104 -20.69 7.97 24.82
C GLU A 104 -20.25 7.22 23.54
N LEU A 105 -21.09 6.31 23.05
CA LEU A 105 -20.86 5.56 21.81
C LEU A 105 -20.82 6.48 20.59
N GLU A 106 -21.69 7.50 20.55
CA GLU A 106 -21.67 8.52 19.50
C GLU A 106 -20.37 9.33 19.53
N GLU A 107 -19.92 9.77 20.71
CA GLU A 107 -18.66 10.49 20.88
C GLU A 107 -17.46 9.64 20.44
N LEU A 108 -17.38 8.38 20.89
CA LEU A 108 -16.31 7.45 20.52
C LEU A 108 -16.30 7.20 19.01
N THR A 109 -17.46 7.00 18.40
CA THR A 109 -17.59 6.80 16.95
C THR A 109 -17.07 8.02 16.18
N ASN A 110 -17.46 9.23 16.59
CA ASN A 110 -17.01 10.46 15.94
C ASN A 110 -15.49 10.66 16.10
N ASN A 111 -14.94 10.38 17.29
CA ASN A 111 -13.50 10.49 17.55
C ASN A 111 -12.68 9.53 16.68
N GLU A 112 -13.13 8.27 16.54
CA GLU A 112 -12.44 7.31 15.68
C GLU A 112 -12.55 7.72 14.20
N LEU A 113 -13.70 8.24 13.77
CA LEU A 113 -13.89 8.74 12.40
C LEU A 113 -12.99 9.92 12.06
N GLU A 114 -12.82 10.86 12.99
CA GLU A 114 -11.89 11.99 12.84
C GLU A 114 -10.43 11.52 12.79
N LYS A 115 -10.06 10.54 13.62
CA LYS A 115 -8.72 9.94 13.58
C LYS A 115 -8.44 9.28 12.22
N ILE A 116 -9.37 8.48 11.71
CA ILE A 116 -9.28 7.85 10.38
C ILE A 116 -9.11 8.92 9.30
N LYS A 117 -9.93 9.99 9.35
CA LYS A 117 -9.84 11.12 8.41
C LYS A 117 -8.43 11.73 8.42
N VAL A 118 -7.90 12.06 9.59
CA VAL A 118 -6.58 12.68 9.73
C VAL A 118 -5.49 11.76 9.21
N GLU A 119 -5.49 10.48 9.61
CA GLU A 119 -4.49 9.50 9.18
C GLU A 119 -4.48 9.33 7.65
N ILE A 120 -5.66 9.27 7.02
CA ILE A 120 -5.78 9.14 5.56
C ILE A 120 -5.37 10.43 4.84
N GLU A 121 -5.69 11.61 5.36
CA GLU A 121 -5.29 12.89 4.76
C GLU A 121 -3.79 13.17 4.88
N GLU A 122 -3.14 12.59 5.89
CA GLU A 122 -1.69 12.65 6.09
C GLU A 122 -0.92 11.62 5.25
N LEU A 123 -1.60 10.64 4.63
CA LEU A 123 -0.96 9.71 3.70
C LEU A 123 -0.27 10.47 2.55
N PRO A 124 0.85 9.96 2.02
CA PRO A 124 1.48 10.52 0.84
C PRO A 124 0.47 10.65 -0.30
N LYS A 125 0.22 11.89 -0.76
CA LYS A 125 -0.74 12.13 -1.85
C LYS A 125 -0.26 11.44 -3.12
N ILE A 126 -0.99 10.44 -3.58
CA ILE A 126 -0.67 9.73 -4.83
C ILE A 126 -0.83 10.71 -5.99
N HIS A 127 0.27 11.06 -6.64
CA HIS A 127 0.22 11.94 -7.81
C HIS A 127 -0.25 11.15 -9.04
N LYS A 128 -1.01 11.80 -9.93
CA LYS A 128 -1.43 11.17 -11.19
C LYS A 128 -0.20 10.76 -12.01
N VAL A 129 0.00 9.46 -12.14
CA VAL A 129 1.10 8.87 -12.90
C VAL A 129 0.73 8.83 -14.38
N ASN A 130 1.60 9.38 -15.24
CA ASN A 130 1.43 9.26 -16.68
C ASN A 130 1.98 7.91 -17.15
N VAL A 131 1.09 6.92 -17.27
CA VAL A 131 1.42 5.56 -17.73
C VAL A 131 1.29 5.49 -19.25
N GLN A 132 2.30 4.92 -19.90
CA GLN A 132 2.40 4.76 -21.34
C GLN A 132 2.87 3.35 -21.71
N ILE A 133 2.44 2.87 -22.88
CA ILE A 133 2.97 1.64 -23.48
C ILE A 133 4.19 2.00 -24.31
N LYS A 134 5.31 1.30 -24.10
CA LYS A 134 6.52 1.39 -24.91
C LYS A 134 6.80 0.06 -25.59
N ILE A 135 7.32 0.14 -26.81
CA ILE A 135 7.80 -1.02 -27.55
C ILE A 135 9.33 -0.91 -27.61
N ILE A 136 10.00 -2.00 -27.21
CA ILE A 136 11.44 -2.16 -27.38
C ILE A 136 11.62 -3.14 -28.54
N ASP A 137 12.12 -2.64 -29.68
CA ASP A 137 12.19 -3.43 -30.93
C ASP A 137 13.35 -4.44 -30.95
N LYS A 138 14.38 -4.21 -30.14
CA LYS A 138 15.60 -5.02 -30.09
C LYS A 138 16.08 -5.18 -28.65
N PRO A 139 16.70 -6.33 -28.30
CA PRO A 139 17.26 -6.50 -26.97
C PRO A 139 18.26 -5.40 -26.62
N ILE A 140 18.18 -4.90 -25.39
CA ILE A 140 19.11 -3.92 -24.85
C ILE A 140 20.15 -4.68 -24.03
N TRP A 141 21.38 -4.74 -24.52
CA TRP A 141 22.49 -5.38 -23.83
C TRP A 141 23.02 -4.49 -22.70
N PHE A 142 23.31 -5.08 -21.56
CA PHE A 142 23.88 -4.37 -20.43
C PHE A 142 24.85 -5.24 -19.63
N LEU A 143 25.86 -4.58 -19.06
CA LEU A 143 26.75 -5.21 -18.09
C LEU A 143 26.13 -5.09 -16.72
N SER A 144 26.13 -6.19 -15.96
CA SER A 144 25.45 -6.23 -14.66
C SER A 144 26.22 -6.96 -13.57
N ILE A 145 25.85 -6.62 -12.34
CA ILE A 145 26.17 -7.37 -11.13
C ILE A 145 24.84 -7.70 -10.47
N ARG A 146 24.58 -8.99 -10.23
CA ARG A 146 23.39 -9.47 -9.53
C ARG A 146 23.77 -9.97 -8.15
N ASP A 147 23.04 -9.52 -7.14
CA ASP A 147 23.27 -9.87 -5.75
C ASP A 147 21.95 -10.08 -5.00
N THR A 148 22.04 -10.74 -3.86
CA THR A 148 20.91 -11.01 -2.97
C THR A 148 21.22 -10.37 -1.62
N VAL A 149 20.50 -9.31 -1.27
CA VAL A 149 20.78 -8.48 -0.10
C VAL A 149 19.60 -8.38 0.85
N THR A 150 19.89 -8.01 2.10
CA THR A 150 18.85 -7.59 3.05
C THR A 150 18.44 -6.13 2.79
N GLN A 151 17.35 -5.66 3.39
CA GLN A 151 16.96 -4.24 3.32
C GLN A 151 18.10 -3.29 3.72
N ASN A 152 18.83 -3.60 4.79
CA ASN A 152 20.00 -2.80 5.20
C ASN A 152 21.15 -2.87 4.19
N GLY A 153 21.28 -3.99 3.47
CA GLY A 153 22.27 -4.19 2.43
C GLY A 153 22.01 -3.39 1.15
N MET A 154 20.80 -2.86 0.96
CA MET A 154 20.50 -1.94 -0.15
C MET A 154 21.24 -0.61 -0.04
N ASN A 155 21.68 -0.24 1.16
CA ASN A 155 22.48 0.95 1.35
C ASN A 155 23.80 0.84 0.57
N ASN A 156 23.96 1.73 -0.41
CA ASN A 156 25.18 1.87 -1.21
C ASN A 156 25.51 0.71 -2.17
N ILE A 157 24.61 -0.26 -2.40
CA ILE A 157 24.86 -1.31 -3.41
C ILE A 157 24.90 -0.74 -4.83
N HIS A 158 23.98 0.17 -5.17
CA HIS A 158 23.90 0.82 -6.48
C HIS A 158 25.20 1.55 -6.84
N GLY A 159 25.69 2.42 -5.95
CA GLY A 159 26.92 3.18 -6.17
C GLY A 159 28.13 2.28 -6.40
N LYS A 160 28.33 1.27 -5.54
CA LYS A 160 29.43 0.31 -5.65
C LYS A 160 29.37 -0.49 -6.96
N SER A 161 28.20 -1.01 -7.31
CA SER A 161 28.03 -1.80 -8.54
C SER A 161 28.23 -0.95 -9.78
N TYR A 162 27.65 0.26 -9.85
CA TYR A 162 27.86 1.17 -10.98
C TYR A 162 29.31 1.61 -11.11
N GLU A 163 30.01 1.89 -10.02
CA GLU A 163 31.44 2.23 -10.06
C GLU A 163 32.25 1.07 -10.66
N LYS A 164 32.05 -0.15 -10.16
CA LYS A 164 32.75 -1.35 -10.67
C LYS A 164 32.47 -1.61 -12.15
N ILE A 165 31.21 -1.51 -12.57
CA ILE A 165 30.81 -1.71 -13.98
C ILE A 165 31.40 -0.60 -14.86
N ASN A 166 31.37 0.67 -14.44
CA ASN A 166 31.97 1.76 -15.21
C ASN A 166 33.48 1.56 -15.38
N ASN A 167 34.20 1.20 -14.31
CA ASN A 167 35.65 0.92 -14.39
C ASN A 167 35.96 -0.19 -15.41
N TYR A 168 35.11 -1.23 -15.46
CA TYR A 168 35.26 -2.29 -16.44
C TYR A 168 34.96 -1.81 -17.87
N ILE A 169 33.86 -1.08 -18.09
CA ILE A 169 33.50 -0.46 -19.38
C ILE A 169 34.64 0.41 -19.91
N ASP A 170 35.23 1.24 -19.04
CA ASP A 170 36.33 2.14 -19.39
C ASP A 170 37.59 1.34 -19.79
N SER A 171 37.85 0.19 -19.13
CA SER A 171 39.00 -0.68 -19.45
C SER A 171 38.91 -1.35 -20.83
N ILE A 172 37.70 -1.63 -21.31
CA ILE A 172 37.43 -2.27 -22.61
C ILE A 172 36.96 -1.28 -23.69
N ASN A 173 36.87 0.01 -23.35
CA ASN A 173 36.52 1.12 -24.22
C ASN A 173 35.20 0.90 -25.00
N ILE A 174 34.12 0.59 -24.27
CA ILE A 174 32.78 0.41 -24.85
C ILE A 174 31.89 1.62 -24.56
N GLU A 175 31.04 1.94 -25.52
CA GLU A 175 30.07 3.03 -25.41
C GLU A 175 28.85 2.62 -24.59
N LYS A 176 28.46 3.49 -23.65
CA LYS A 176 27.21 3.42 -22.88
C LYS A 176 26.09 4.07 -23.69
N ILE A 177 24.94 3.43 -23.79
CA ILE A 177 23.84 3.90 -24.66
C ILE A 177 22.68 4.57 -23.93
N MET A 178 22.55 4.36 -22.62
CA MET A 178 21.50 4.96 -21.81
C MET A 178 21.90 5.04 -20.34
N SER A 179 21.04 5.62 -19.53
CA SER A 179 21.21 5.70 -18.08
C SER A 179 21.29 4.32 -17.42
N PRO A 180 21.96 4.22 -16.24
CA PRO A 180 22.02 2.98 -15.49
C PRO A 180 20.64 2.45 -15.13
N ILE A 181 20.55 1.13 -15.04
CA ILE A 181 19.32 0.41 -14.74
C ILE A 181 19.46 -0.46 -13.49
N THR A 182 18.33 -0.79 -12.88
CA THR A 182 18.22 -1.80 -11.83
C THR A 182 17.01 -2.68 -12.10
N ILE A 183 17.17 -4.00 -11.99
CA ILE A 183 16.10 -4.99 -12.10
C ILE A 183 15.89 -5.61 -10.73
N TYR A 184 14.64 -5.60 -10.26
CA TYR A 184 14.26 -6.25 -9.00
C TYR A 184 13.59 -7.58 -9.31
N HIS A 185 14.39 -8.66 -9.29
CA HIS A 185 13.92 -10.02 -9.59
C HIS A 185 12.99 -10.56 -8.51
N SER A 186 13.24 -10.19 -7.25
CA SER A 186 12.31 -10.44 -6.14
C SER A 186 12.52 -9.43 -5.02
N TRP A 187 11.44 -9.14 -4.28
CA TRP A 187 11.46 -8.26 -3.13
C TRP A 187 10.61 -8.88 -2.02
N SER A 188 11.23 -9.16 -0.88
CA SER A 188 10.55 -9.63 0.33
C SER A 188 11.05 -8.86 1.54
N ASP A 189 10.40 -9.04 2.69
CA ASP A 189 10.77 -8.32 3.92
C ASP A 189 12.20 -8.64 4.40
N THR A 190 12.73 -9.80 4.02
CA THR A 190 14.04 -10.27 4.47
C THR A 190 15.13 -10.17 3.41
N VAL A 191 14.76 -10.44 2.15
CA VAL A 191 15.69 -10.63 1.05
C VAL A 191 15.19 -9.93 -0.22
N ILE A 192 16.12 -9.26 -0.90
CA ILE A 192 15.93 -8.57 -2.16
C ILE A 192 16.93 -9.14 -3.16
N ASP A 193 16.45 -9.65 -4.29
CA ASP A 193 17.26 -10.11 -5.42
C ASP A 193 17.30 -9.00 -6.47
N VAL A 194 18.48 -8.39 -6.61
CA VAL A 194 18.66 -7.16 -7.37
C VAL A 194 19.79 -7.33 -8.39
N GLU A 195 19.54 -6.89 -9.62
CA GLU A 195 20.52 -6.86 -10.69
C GLU A 195 20.74 -5.42 -11.14
N ILE A 196 21.97 -4.94 -11.01
CA ILE A 196 22.33 -3.55 -11.23
C ILE A 196 23.20 -3.48 -12.46
N GLY A 197 22.86 -2.62 -13.42
CA GLY A 197 23.48 -2.67 -14.74
C GLY A 197 23.65 -1.34 -15.46
N ILE A 198 24.57 -1.35 -16.44
CA ILE A 198 24.83 -0.22 -17.34
C ILE A 198 24.68 -0.72 -18.79
N PRO A 199 23.72 -0.18 -19.55
CA PRO A 199 23.52 -0.60 -20.94
C PRO A 199 24.63 -0.15 -21.88
N ILE A 200 24.97 -1.03 -22.82
CA ILE A 200 26.12 -0.89 -23.74
C ILE A 200 25.70 -1.04 -25.21
N SER A 201 26.51 -0.50 -26.12
CA SER A 201 26.15 -0.41 -27.54
C SER A 201 26.14 -1.73 -28.33
N LYS A 202 26.73 -2.80 -27.78
CA LYS A 202 26.83 -4.11 -28.46
C LYS A 202 27.07 -5.25 -27.47
N GLU A 203 26.73 -6.47 -27.91
CA GLU A 203 27.09 -7.71 -27.23
C GLU A 203 28.62 -7.90 -27.21
N ILE A 204 29.16 -8.44 -26.10
CA ILE A 204 30.59 -8.71 -25.93
C ILE A 204 30.83 -10.02 -25.20
N VAL A 205 32.07 -10.51 -25.28
CA VAL A 205 32.52 -11.61 -24.41
C VAL A 205 33.11 -11.01 -23.14
N ILE A 206 32.67 -11.51 -21.99
CA ILE A 206 33.17 -11.08 -20.68
C ILE A 206 34.16 -12.11 -20.13
N PHE A 207 35.23 -11.61 -19.54
CA PHE A 207 36.29 -12.41 -18.89
C PHE A 207 36.41 -12.13 -17.39
N GLU A 208 35.44 -11.41 -16.81
CA GLU A 208 35.36 -11.07 -15.39
C GLU A 208 34.30 -11.96 -14.70
N ASP A 209 34.59 -12.45 -13.50
CA ASP A 209 33.70 -13.40 -12.83
C ASP A 209 32.43 -12.74 -12.27
N GLU A 210 32.56 -11.54 -11.71
CA GLU A 210 31.46 -10.84 -11.04
C GLU A 210 30.56 -10.04 -12.00
N ILE A 211 31.09 -9.59 -13.14
CA ILE A 211 30.32 -8.83 -14.13
C ILE A 211 29.75 -9.82 -15.16
N LYS A 212 28.47 -9.69 -15.48
CA LYS A 212 27.78 -10.50 -16.49
C LYS A 212 27.25 -9.64 -17.62
N LEU A 213 27.08 -10.27 -18.79
CA LEU A 213 26.37 -9.68 -19.91
C LEU A 213 24.95 -10.21 -19.86
N SER A 214 24.01 -9.30 -19.61
CA SER A 214 22.58 -9.58 -19.58
C SER A 214 21.89 -8.76 -20.66
N ASN A 215 20.60 -9.02 -20.88
CA ASN A 215 19.78 -8.19 -21.77
C ASN A 215 18.38 -7.95 -21.20
N ILE A 216 17.81 -6.81 -21.60
CA ILE A 216 16.36 -6.59 -21.54
C ILE A 216 15.82 -7.05 -22.89
N ASP A 217 14.88 -7.99 -22.88
CA ASP A 217 14.29 -8.53 -24.09
C ASP A 217 13.56 -7.47 -24.93
N ALA A 218 13.47 -7.72 -26.24
CA ALA A 218 12.54 -6.97 -27.08
C ALA A 218 11.10 -7.32 -26.69
N GLY A 219 10.21 -6.33 -26.61
CA GLY A 219 8.87 -6.57 -26.13
C GLY A 219 8.02 -5.33 -25.90
N THR A 220 6.85 -5.55 -25.30
CA THR A 220 5.93 -4.49 -24.90
C THR A 220 6.10 -4.23 -23.41
N TYR A 221 6.21 -2.95 -23.04
CA TYR A 221 6.42 -2.52 -21.68
C TYR A 221 5.39 -1.49 -21.27
N VAL A 222 4.87 -1.61 -20.05
CA VAL A 222 4.15 -0.51 -19.39
C VAL A 222 5.19 0.32 -18.66
N SER A 223 5.21 1.62 -18.93
CA SER A 223 6.24 2.53 -18.47
C SER A 223 5.62 3.76 -17.82
N ALA A 224 6.23 4.27 -16.76
CA ALA A 224 5.96 5.61 -16.26
C ALA A 224 7.23 6.26 -15.72
N THR A 225 7.26 7.59 -15.78
CA THR A 225 8.37 8.38 -15.25
C THR A 225 7.98 8.98 -13.90
N HIS A 226 8.76 8.67 -12.88
CA HIS A 226 8.74 9.27 -11.56
C HIS A 226 9.58 10.54 -11.54
N TYR A 227 9.04 11.60 -10.93
CA TYR A 227 9.77 12.82 -10.63
C TYR A 227 9.74 13.06 -9.11
N GLY A 228 10.91 13.08 -8.47
CA GLY A 228 11.00 13.30 -7.02
C GLY A 228 11.93 12.35 -6.27
N SER A 229 11.86 12.43 -4.94
CA SER A 229 12.61 11.56 -4.03
C SER A 229 12.21 10.09 -4.21
N TYR A 230 13.19 9.19 -4.08
CA TYR A 230 12.96 7.75 -4.15
C TYR A 230 11.98 7.24 -3.08
N ASP A 231 11.82 7.94 -1.96
CA ASP A 231 10.81 7.62 -0.94
C ASP A 231 9.37 7.63 -1.50
N ARG A 232 9.17 8.30 -2.64
CA ARG A 232 7.87 8.43 -3.32
C ARG A 232 7.73 7.53 -4.55
N LEU A 233 8.74 6.71 -4.86
CA LEU A 233 8.63 5.69 -5.91
C LEU A 233 7.42 4.75 -5.72
N PRO A 234 7.04 4.34 -4.49
CA PRO A 234 5.86 3.50 -4.28
C PRO A 234 4.57 4.08 -4.89
N GLU A 235 4.41 5.41 -4.92
CA GLU A 235 3.25 6.06 -5.55
C GLU A 235 3.22 5.82 -7.07
N THR A 236 4.40 5.80 -7.71
CA THR A 236 4.50 5.56 -9.16
C THR A 236 4.27 4.09 -9.50
N TYR A 237 4.83 3.18 -8.70
CA TYR A 237 4.52 1.75 -8.79
C TYR A 237 3.02 1.49 -8.64
N PHE A 238 2.38 2.12 -7.65
CA PHE A 238 0.95 2.02 -7.45
C PHE A 238 0.15 2.49 -8.68
N GLY A 239 0.47 3.66 -9.23
CA GLY A 239 -0.22 4.18 -10.43
C GLY A 239 -0.05 3.29 -11.66
N ILE A 240 1.14 2.68 -11.85
CA ILE A 240 1.36 1.70 -12.92
C ILE A 240 0.50 0.45 -12.68
N ASN A 241 0.52 -0.12 -11.47
CA ASN A 241 -0.27 -1.30 -11.12
C ASN A 241 -1.76 -1.09 -11.33
N GLU A 242 -2.29 0.07 -10.93
CA GLU A 242 -3.70 0.41 -11.16
C GLU A 242 -4.05 0.52 -12.64
N TRP A 243 -3.18 1.15 -13.43
CA TRP A 243 -3.36 1.19 -14.87
C TRP A 243 -3.34 -0.22 -15.47
N MET A 244 -2.40 -1.07 -15.06
CA MET A 244 -2.30 -2.44 -15.54
C MET A 244 -3.56 -3.26 -15.20
N ARG A 245 -4.06 -3.14 -13.96
CA ARG A 245 -5.29 -3.80 -13.48
C ARG A 245 -6.51 -3.38 -14.29
N LYS A 246 -6.68 -2.07 -14.54
CA LYS A 246 -7.80 -1.52 -15.33
C LYS A 246 -7.77 -1.99 -16.78
N ASN A 247 -6.58 -2.07 -17.37
CA ASN A 247 -6.38 -2.48 -18.77
C ASN A 247 -6.23 -4.01 -18.94
N LYS A 248 -6.26 -4.78 -17.85
CA LYS A 248 -6.17 -6.25 -17.84
C LYS A 248 -4.93 -6.78 -18.59
N VAL A 249 -3.80 -6.09 -18.45
CA VAL A 249 -2.53 -6.54 -19.03
C VAL A 249 -1.86 -7.56 -18.11
N ILE A 250 -1.07 -8.46 -18.70
CA ILE A 250 -0.38 -9.54 -17.98
C ILE A 250 1.11 -9.20 -17.94
N VAL A 251 1.67 -9.11 -16.72
CA VAL A 251 3.11 -8.92 -16.50
C VAL A 251 3.82 -10.26 -16.72
N ILE A 252 4.91 -10.25 -17.49
CA ILE A 252 5.63 -11.46 -17.92
C ILE A 252 7.06 -11.55 -17.38
N GLY A 253 7.48 -10.61 -16.55
CA GLY A 253 8.84 -10.56 -16.02
C GLY A 253 9.02 -9.50 -14.95
N ALA A 254 10.23 -9.43 -14.41
CA ALA A 254 10.60 -8.47 -13.37
C ALA A 254 10.53 -7.02 -13.89
N PRO A 255 10.08 -6.07 -13.05
CA PRO A 255 10.18 -4.67 -13.38
C PRO A 255 11.64 -4.21 -13.35
N TRP A 256 11.92 -3.15 -14.10
CA TRP A 256 13.22 -2.50 -14.07
C TRP A 256 13.09 -0.98 -14.06
N GLU A 257 13.99 -0.37 -13.31
CA GLU A 257 14.13 1.08 -13.17
C GLU A 257 15.29 1.59 -14.00
N MET A 258 15.17 2.82 -14.48
CA MET A 258 16.23 3.56 -15.15
C MET A 258 16.41 4.91 -14.47
N TYR A 259 17.61 5.17 -13.94
CA TYR A 259 17.92 6.39 -13.18
C TYR A 259 18.47 7.46 -14.12
N ILE A 260 17.57 8.28 -14.66
CA ILE A 260 17.91 9.31 -15.66
C ILE A 260 18.75 10.42 -15.04
N THR A 261 18.39 10.83 -13.83
CA THR A 261 19.14 11.82 -13.06
C THR A 261 20.04 11.17 -12.02
N ASP A 262 21.30 11.57 -11.98
CA ASP A 262 22.28 11.10 -10.99
C ASP A 262 22.13 11.90 -9.67
N PRO A 263 21.71 11.27 -8.56
CA PRO A 263 21.53 11.96 -7.28
C PRO A 263 22.84 12.46 -6.67
N ALA A 264 24.00 11.95 -7.11
CA ALA A 264 25.30 12.49 -6.69
C ALA A 264 25.64 13.81 -7.40
N LYS A 265 24.98 14.14 -8.52
CA LYS A 265 25.21 15.37 -9.31
C LYS A 265 24.10 16.40 -9.12
N GLU A 266 22.85 15.97 -9.05
CA GLU A 266 21.71 16.85 -8.75
C GLU A 266 21.25 16.59 -7.33
N LEU A 267 21.53 17.51 -6.42
CA LEU A 267 21.21 17.36 -4.99
C LEU A 267 19.73 17.66 -4.69
N ASN A 268 19.02 18.35 -5.59
CA ASN A 268 17.61 18.62 -5.43
C ASN A 268 16.77 17.43 -5.88
N SER A 269 16.30 16.63 -4.91
CA SER A 269 15.51 15.43 -5.17
C SER A 269 14.21 15.66 -5.94
N LYS A 270 13.67 16.89 -5.95
CA LYS A 270 12.48 17.23 -6.75
C LYS A 270 12.72 17.15 -8.26
N LYS A 271 13.97 17.16 -8.69
CA LYS A 271 14.36 17.07 -10.10
C LYS A 271 14.82 15.67 -10.51
N TRP A 272 14.91 14.74 -9.56
CA TRP A 272 15.30 13.38 -9.89
C TRP A 272 14.25 12.75 -10.80
N GLU A 273 14.74 12.06 -11.81
CA GLU A 273 13.92 11.42 -12.82
C GLU A 273 14.28 9.94 -12.89
N THR A 274 13.28 9.08 -12.70
CA THR A 274 13.41 7.63 -12.75
C THR A 274 12.30 7.07 -13.62
N THR A 275 12.63 6.26 -14.62
CA THR A 275 11.62 5.55 -15.42
C THR A 275 11.47 4.13 -14.90
N ILE A 276 10.24 3.72 -14.59
CA ILE A 276 9.88 2.35 -14.18
C ILE A 276 9.25 1.66 -15.37
N ASN A 277 9.62 0.41 -15.63
CA ASN A 277 9.13 -0.36 -16.77
C ASN A 277 8.75 -1.77 -16.33
N PHE A 278 7.56 -2.21 -16.73
CA PHE A 278 7.04 -3.57 -16.53
C PHE A 278 6.92 -4.29 -17.87
N PRO A 279 7.61 -5.42 -18.09
CA PRO A 279 7.40 -6.23 -19.27
C PRO A 279 6.00 -6.85 -19.24
N ILE A 280 5.24 -6.71 -20.32
CA ILE A 280 3.89 -7.26 -20.44
C ILE A 280 3.74 -8.14 -21.69
N GLU A 281 2.74 -9.02 -21.65
CA GLU A 281 2.28 -9.69 -22.87
C GLU A 281 1.90 -8.65 -23.92
N LYS A 282 2.14 -8.99 -25.19
CA LYS A 282 1.73 -8.15 -26.30
C LYS A 282 0.22 -7.94 -26.24
N ILE A 283 -0.19 -6.67 -26.18
CA ILE A 283 -1.61 -6.30 -26.22
C ILE A 283 -2.15 -6.72 -27.59
N LYS A 284 -3.15 -7.59 -27.58
CA LYS A 284 -3.86 -7.99 -28.80
C LYS A 284 -4.74 -6.81 -29.21
N GLU A 285 -4.47 -6.25 -30.39
CA GLU A 285 -5.31 -5.25 -31.05
C GLU A 285 -6.70 -5.81 -31.39
#